data_AF-A0A2T5XY57-F1
#
_entry.id   AF-A0A2T5XY57-F1
#
_cell.length_a   1.000
_cell.length_b   1.000
_cell.length_c   1.000
_cell.angle_alpha   90.00
_cell.angle_beta   90.00
_cell.angle_gamma   90.00
#
_symmetry.space_group_name_H-M   'P 1'
#
loop_
_entity.id
_entity.type
_entity.pdbx_description
1 polymer ?
#
loop_
_entity_poly.entity_id
_entity_poly.type
_entity_poly.pdbx_seq_one_letter_code
_entity_poly.pdbx_strand_id
1 'polypeptide(L)'
;MKYELQDIICGTGKVSYGDTIKAAASYLRGSQSASRMAQKDKPHKREETERLCKWIEAEKLWYPKIDLSLFVSEGAEQKVYLNGEKEVLKLSDSIYYASWLDYFYNLLLHNYFFPDTAYQLKGFYRDNGTLYAVVRQDYIKADAPTSLENVRAFMEMNGFECIRNNDYRNPQLGIILEDLHDENVLTRDGSLFFIDTVFYIEDSFWNK
;
A
#
# COMPACT_ATOMS: atom_id res chain seq x y z
N MET A 1 -19.06 5.35 -3.13
CA MET A 1 -17.61 5.52 -3.24
C MET A 1 -16.97 5.98 -1.92
N LYS A 2 -17.12 7.23 -1.46
CA LYS A 2 -16.48 7.67 -0.19
C LYS A 2 -16.84 6.80 1.03
N TYR A 3 -18.12 6.54 1.25
CA TYR A 3 -18.59 5.66 2.34
C TYR A 3 -18.06 4.22 2.21
N GLU A 4 -17.96 3.70 0.99
CA GLU A 4 -17.43 2.36 0.73
C GLU A 4 -15.92 2.29 1.03
N LEU A 5 -15.16 3.31 0.67
CA LEU A 5 -13.75 3.44 1.02
C LEU A 5 -13.58 3.53 2.54
N GLN A 6 -14.43 4.31 3.22
CA GLN A 6 -14.44 4.35 4.69
C GLN A 6 -14.74 2.97 5.29
N ASP A 7 -15.67 2.22 4.73
CA ASP A 7 -15.98 0.85 5.17
C ASP A 7 -14.79 -0.09 4.97
N ILE A 8 -14.12 -0.03 3.81
CA ILE A 8 -12.90 -0.82 3.53
C ILE A 8 -11.82 -0.47 4.55
N ILE A 9 -11.55 0.82 4.74
CA ILE A 9 -10.54 1.30 5.68
C ILE A 9 -10.91 0.93 7.12
N CYS A 10 -12.19 0.97 7.52
CA CYS A 10 -12.66 0.58 8.84
C CYS A 10 -12.77 -0.94 9.05
N GLY A 11 -12.54 -1.74 7.99
CA GLY A 11 -12.51 -3.19 8.06
C GLY A 11 -13.85 -3.89 7.78
N THR A 12 -14.92 -3.15 7.48
CA THR A 12 -16.26 -3.68 7.16
C THR A 12 -16.45 -3.96 5.67
N GLY A 13 -15.71 -3.25 4.82
CA GLY A 13 -15.73 -3.40 3.36
C GLY A 13 -14.89 -4.56 2.83
N LYS A 14 -15.07 -4.87 1.53
CA LYS A 14 -14.32 -5.92 0.82
C LYS A 14 -13.49 -5.31 -0.31
N VAL A 15 -12.30 -5.86 -0.48
CA VAL A 15 -11.38 -5.54 -1.57
C VAL A 15 -10.50 -6.76 -1.84
N SER A 16 -10.00 -6.91 -3.07
CA SER A 16 -9.08 -7.99 -3.45
C SER A 16 -7.93 -8.09 -2.46
N TYR A 17 -7.68 -9.30 -1.97
CA TYR A 17 -6.61 -9.62 -1.02
C TYR A 17 -6.58 -8.78 0.28
N GLY A 18 -7.70 -8.14 0.65
CA GLY A 18 -7.75 -7.18 1.75
C GLY A 18 -7.81 -7.78 3.16
N ASP A 19 -8.08 -9.07 3.34
CA ASP A 19 -8.42 -9.62 4.66
C ASP A 19 -7.27 -9.55 5.67
N THR A 20 -6.07 -10.01 5.31
CA THR A 20 -4.88 -9.91 6.18
C THR A 20 -4.47 -8.45 6.42
N ILE A 21 -4.60 -7.60 5.40
CA ILE A 21 -4.27 -6.17 5.49
C ILE A 21 -5.23 -5.47 6.48
N LYS A 22 -6.54 -5.72 6.36
CA LYS A 22 -7.56 -5.23 7.30
C LYS A 22 -7.34 -5.74 8.72
N ALA A 23 -6.92 -7.00 8.88
CA ALA A 23 -6.61 -7.57 10.19
C ALA A 23 -5.44 -6.83 10.86
N ALA A 24 -4.35 -6.57 10.12
CA ALA A 24 -3.20 -5.82 10.62
C ALA A 24 -3.59 -4.37 10.99
N ALA A 25 -4.31 -3.68 10.11
CA ALA A 25 -4.79 -2.32 10.37
C ALA A 25 -5.75 -2.25 11.57
N SER A 26 -6.67 -3.21 11.69
CA SER A 26 -7.61 -3.32 12.81
C SER A 26 -6.89 -3.54 14.14
N TYR A 27 -5.88 -4.42 14.16
CA TYR A 27 -5.07 -4.67 15.35
C TYR A 27 -4.37 -3.39 15.84
N LEU A 28 -3.73 -2.65 14.94
CA LEU A 28 -3.06 -1.39 15.28
C LEU A 28 -4.04 -0.31 15.75
N ARG A 29 -5.22 -0.19 15.13
CA ARG A 29 -6.24 0.80 15.51
C ARG A 29 -6.89 0.51 16.85
N GLY A 30 -7.34 -0.73 17.08
CA GLY A 30 -8.00 -1.12 18.33
C GLY A 30 -7.10 -0.93 19.55
N SER A 31 -5.80 -1.03 19.32
CA SER A 31 -4.79 -0.84 20.35
C SER A 31 -4.37 0.65 20.51
N GLN A 32 -4.58 1.52 19.51
CA GLN A 32 -4.41 2.99 19.64
C GLN A 32 -5.51 3.65 20.49
N SER A 33 -6.74 3.12 20.49
CA SER A 33 -7.83 3.59 21.35
C SER A 33 -7.52 3.45 22.85
N ALA A 34 -6.67 2.50 23.24
CA ALA A 34 -6.21 2.34 24.61
C ALA A 34 -5.07 3.30 25.01
N SER A 35 -4.31 3.82 24.03
CA SER A 35 -3.12 4.66 24.28
C SER A 35 -3.34 6.16 24.00
N ARG A 36 -4.45 6.57 23.36
CA ARG A 36 -4.77 7.99 23.05
C ARG A 36 -4.92 8.92 24.27
N MET A 37 -4.79 8.41 25.49
CA MET A 37 -4.63 9.24 26.70
C MET A 37 -3.21 9.81 26.87
N ALA A 38 -2.24 9.45 26.03
CA ALA A 38 -0.86 9.93 26.15
C ALA A 38 -0.25 10.33 24.79
N GLN A 39 -0.13 11.65 24.59
CA GLN A 39 0.84 12.40 23.76
C GLN A 39 0.77 12.31 22.22
N LYS A 40 0.62 13.49 21.63
CA LYS A 40 0.94 13.83 20.23
C LYS A 40 2.44 14.16 20.17
N ASP A 41 3.21 13.40 19.39
CA ASP A 41 4.31 13.87 18.52
C ASP A 41 5.39 12.79 18.32
N LYS A 42 5.33 12.08 17.18
CA LYS A 42 6.40 11.26 16.56
C LYS A 42 6.81 9.86 17.09
N PRO A 43 6.46 9.29 18.26
CA PRO A 43 6.84 7.89 18.60
C PRO A 43 5.95 6.82 17.94
N HIS A 44 4.94 7.24 17.16
CA HIS A 44 3.87 6.40 16.67
C HIS A 44 4.35 5.16 15.89
N LYS A 45 5.29 5.33 14.93
CA LYS A 45 5.74 4.20 14.09
C LYS A 45 6.56 3.15 14.83
N ARG A 46 7.39 3.55 15.81
CA ARG A 46 8.19 2.60 16.60
C ARG A 46 7.28 1.77 17.52
N GLU A 47 6.36 2.43 18.21
CA GLU A 47 5.36 1.76 19.05
C GLU A 47 4.48 0.82 18.22
N GLU A 48 4.04 1.26 17.04
CA GLU A 48 3.33 0.40 16.10
C GLU A 48 4.17 -0.80 15.66
N THR A 49 5.46 -0.61 15.37
CA THR A 49 6.37 -1.71 15.01
C THR A 49 6.45 -2.75 16.14
N GLU A 50 6.62 -2.31 17.39
CA GLU A 50 6.71 -3.20 18.56
C GLU A 50 5.39 -3.98 18.78
N ARG A 51 4.26 -3.32 18.62
CA ARG A 51 2.93 -3.94 18.73
C ARG A 51 2.65 -4.90 17.58
N LEU A 52 2.97 -4.48 16.36
CA LEU A 52 2.82 -5.29 15.17
C LEU A 52 3.65 -6.58 15.32
N CYS A 53 4.88 -6.50 15.83
CA CYS A 53 5.69 -7.69 16.11
C CYS A 53 5.03 -8.67 17.09
N LYS A 54 4.36 -8.17 18.15
CA LYS A 54 3.63 -9.03 19.08
C LYS A 54 2.46 -9.74 18.40
N TRP A 55 1.74 -9.04 17.53
CA TRP A 55 0.66 -9.61 16.74
C TRP A 55 1.17 -10.65 15.73
N ILE A 56 2.24 -10.33 15.02
CA ILE A 56 2.87 -11.24 14.06
C ILE A 56 3.25 -12.56 14.73
N GLU A 57 3.84 -12.50 15.93
CA GLU A 57 4.19 -13.70 16.70
C GLU A 57 2.94 -14.49 17.11
N ALA A 58 1.92 -13.81 17.65
CA ALA A 58 0.69 -14.45 18.12
C ALA A 58 -0.09 -15.15 16.99
N GLU A 59 -0.18 -14.50 15.83
CA GLU A 59 -0.88 -15.00 14.65
C GLU A 59 0.00 -15.86 13.73
N LYS A 60 1.28 -16.06 14.08
CA LYS A 60 2.26 -16.85 13.30
C LYS A 60 2.43 -16.34 11.87
N LEU A 61 2.54 -15.03 11.70
CA LEU A 61 2.61 -14.34 10.40
C LEU A 61 4.04 -14.08 9.91
N TRP A 62 5.06 -14.66 10.56
CA TRP A 62 6.43 -14.58 10.06
C TRP A 62 6.56 -15.37 8.75
N TYR A 63 7.03 -14.68 7.70
CA TYR A 63 7.34 -15.28 6.42
C TYR A 63 8.66 -16.07 6.54
N PRO A 64 8.66 -17.37 6.23
CA PRO A 64 9.70 -18.28 6.71
C PRO A 64 11.08 -18.05 6.09
N LYS A 65 11.14 -17.71 4.79
CA LYS A 65 12.38 -17.42 4.08
C LYS A 65 12.11 -16.63 2.81
N ILE A 66 12.97 -15.67 2.51
CA ILE A 66 13.05 -15.01 1.21
C ILE A 66 14.19 -15.63 0.42
N ASP A 67 13.93 -16.03 -0.82
CA ASP A 67 14.97 -16.49 -1.73
C ASP A 67 15.66 -15.30 -2.37
N LEU A 68 16.82 -14.95 -1.83
CA LEU A 68 17.61 -13.80 -2.29
C LEU A 68 18.15 -13.98 -3.72
N SER A 69 18.20 -15.22 -4.25
CA SER A 69 18.64 -15.47 -5.63
C SER A 69 17.64 -14.98 -6.68
N LEU A 70 16.39 -14.74 -6.28
CA LEU A 70 15.32 -14.27 -7.16
C LEU A 70 15.23 -12.73 -7.23
N PHE A 71 16.23 -12.02 -6.71
CA PHE A 71 16.27 -10.57 -6.70
C PHE A 71 16.18 -9.97 -8.11
N VAL A 72 15.33 -8.96 -8.26
CA VAL A 72 15.07 -8.25 -9.54
C VAL A 72 15.57 -6.82 -9.48
N SER A 73 15.13 -6.09 -8.46
CA SER A 73 15.41 -4.67 -8.30
C SER A 73 15.26 -4.24 -6.84
N GLU A 74 15.93 -3.14 -6.51
CA GLU A 74 15.85 -2.46 -5.23
C GLU A 74 15.61 -0.98 -5.50
N GLY A 75 14.50 -0.47 -4.96
CA GLY A 75 14.28 0.97 -4.79
C GLY A 75 14.64 1.39 -3.37
N ALA A 76 14.45 2.67 -3.02
CA ALA A 76 14.76 3.16 -1.69
C ALA A 76 13.98 2.47 -0.55
N GLU A 77 12.82 1.87 -0.83
CA GLU A 77 11.92 1.28 0.19
C GLU A 77 11.63 -0.20 0.04
N GLN A 78 11.92 -0.74 -1.14
CA GLN A 78 11.41 -2.03 -1.51
C GLN A 78 12.41 -2.84 -2.32
N LYS A 79 12.50 -4.10 -1.91
CA LYS A 79 13.26 -5.14 -2.60
C LYS A 79 12.28 -6.06 -3.31
N VAL A 80 12.45 -6.20 -4.62
CA VAL A 80 11.58 -6.99 -5.49
C VAL A 80 12.27 -8.31 -5.83
N TYR A 81 11.54 -9.40 -5.62
CA TYR A 81 11.98 -10.77 -5.91
C TYR A 81 10.98 -11.42 -6.85
N LEU A 82 11.45 -12.09 -7.90
CA LEU A 82 10.60 -12.93 -8.73
C LEU A 82 10.05 -14.09 -7.90
N ASN A 83 8.78 -14.42 -8.10
CA ASN A 83 8.16 -15.59 -7.51
C ASN A 83 7.52 -16.42 -8.62
N GLY A 84 8.34 -17.25 -9.28
CA GLY A 84 7.97 -17.91 -10.52
C GLY A 84 7.92 -16.93 -11.70
N GLU A 85 7.08 -17.23 -12.70
CA GLU A 85 7.02 -16.46 -13.95
C GLU A 85 5.99 -15.32 -13.94
N LYS A 86 5.06 -15.30 -12.98
CA LYS A 86 3.84 -14.47 -13.05
C LYS A 86 3.64 -13.57 -11.84
N GLU A 87 4.54 -13.58 -10.87
CA GLU A 87 4.35 -12.90 -9.60
C GLU A 87 5.67 -12.34 -9.10
N VAL A 88 5.58 -11.29 -8.29
CA VAL A 88 6.70 -10.74 -7.54
C VAL A 88 6.36 -10.68 -6.05
N LEU A 89 7.38 -10.90 -5.22
CA LEU A 89 7.36 -10.61 -3.79
C LEU A 89 8.11 -9.29 -3.56
N LYS A 90 7.49 -8.39 -2.80
CA LYS A 90 8.10 -7.13 -2.38
C LYS A 90 8.25 -7.11 -0.86
N LEU A 91 9.45 -6.72 -0.42
CA LEU A 91 9.73 -6.43 1.00
C LEU A 91 9.63 -4.93 1.20
N SER A 92 8.61 -4.46 1.93
CA SER A 92 8.41 -3.04 2.20
C SER A 92 8.64 -2.74 3.68
N ASP A 93 9.59 -1.86 4.00
CA ASP A 93 9.83 -1.39 5.37
C ASP A 93 8.91 -0.23 5.78
N SER A 94 8.03 0.20 4.87
CA SER A 94 7.07 1.29 5.01
C SER A 94 7.70 2.69 5.17
N ILE A 95 8.98 2.92 4.87
CA ILE A 95 9.69 4.14 5.28
C ILE A 95 9.07 5.47 4.79
N TYR A 96 8.35 5.51 3.66
CA TYR A 96 7.65 6.72 3.15
C TYR A 96 6.43 7.07 4.00
N TYR A 97 5.91 6.13 4.79
CA TYR A 97 4.69 6.31 5.57
C TYR A 97 5.02 6.78 6.99
N ALA A 98 4.20 7.71 7.51
CA ALA A 98 4.32 8.20 8.88
C ALA A 98 4.09 7.10 9.94
N SER A 99 3.31 6.07 9.58
CA SER A 99 2.94 4.93 10.44
C SER A 99 2.75 3.64 9.63
N TRP A 100 2.77 2.48 10.30
CA TRP A 100 2.38 1.20 9.66
C TRP A 100 0.90 1.19 9.30
N LEU A 101 0.07 1.89 10.08
CA LEU A 101 -1.35 2.02 9.80
C LEU A 101 -1.59 2.73 8.46
N ASP A 102 -0.85 3.81 8.18
CA ASP A 102 -0.93 4.53 6.89
C ASP A 102 -0.46 3.63 5.74
N TYR A 103 0.58 2.82 5.95
CA TYR A 103 1.03 1.83 4.95
C TYR A 103 -0.08 0.79 4.64
N PHE A 104 -0.77 0.27 5.65
CA PHE A 104 -1.87 -0.67 5.41
C PHE A 104 -3.07 0.00 4.73
N TYR A 105 -3.35 1.27 5.03
CA TYR A 105 -4.36 2.03 4.29
C TYR A 105 -3.95 2.22 2.83
N ASN A 106 -2.68 2.50 2.55
CA ASN A 106 -2.18 2.55 1.19
C ASN A 106 -2.46 1.26 0.42
N LEU A 107 -2.14 0.08 1.00
CA LEU A 107 -2.42 -1.20 0.34
C LEU A 107 -3.91 -1.42 0.08
N LEU A 108 -4.79 -1.05 1.03
CA LEU A 108 -6.24 -1.18 0.85
C LEU A 108 -6.78 -0.25 -0.24
N LEU A 109 -6.30 0.99 -0.30
CA LEU A 109 -6.68 1.96 -1.32
C LEU A 109 -6.16 1.53 -2.69
N HIS A 110 -4.90 1.09 -2.78
CA HIS A 110 -4.35 0.54 -4.00
C HIS A 110 -5.20 -0.62 -4.52
N ASN A 111 -5.53 -1.59 -3.68
CA ASN A 111 -6.32 -2.75 -4.12
C ASN A 111 -7.75 -2.37 -4.55
N TYR A 112 -8.28 -1.23 -4.09
CA TYR A 112 -9.58 -0.72 -4.49
C TYR A 112 -9.52 -0.01 -5.84
N PHE A 113 -8.58 0.93 -6.00
CA PHE A 113 -8.45 1.72 -7.22
C PHE A 113 -7.81 0.94 -8.37
N PHE A 114 -6.90 0.01 -8.07
CA PHE A 114 -6.08 -0.73 -9.02
C PHE A 114 -6.14 -2.24 -8.73
N PRO A 115 -7.32 -2.87 -8.87
CA PRO A 115 -7.51 -4.28 -8.52
C PRO A 115 -6.67 -5.25 -9.37
N ASP A 116 -6.30 -4.87 -10.60
CA ASP A 116 -5.49 -5.69 -11.52
C ASP A 116 -4.04 -5.86 -11.06
N THR A 117 -3.59 -5.01 -10.14
CA THR A 117 -2.25 -5.04 -9.53
C THR A 117 -2.34 -5.15 -8.01
N ALA A 118 -3.46 -5.67 -7.47
CA ALA A 118 -3.71 -5.73 -6.05
C ALA A 118 -2.61 -6.48 -5.27
N TYR A 119 -2.19 -5.89 -4.14
CA TYR A 119 -1.24 -6.47 -3.21
C TYR A 119 -1.90 -7.49 -2.29
N GLN A 120 -1.25 -8.64 -2.12
CA GLN A 120 -1.58 -9.60 -1.08
C GLN A 120 -0.51 -9.61 0.01
N LEU A 121 -0.87 -9.22 1.23
CA LEU A 121 0.01 -9.35 2.40
C LEU A 121 0.18 -10.83 2.77
N LYS A 122 1.38 -11.37 2.54
CA LYS A 122 1.74 -12.78 2.82
C LYS A 122 2.21 -13.00 4.25
N GLY A 123 2.64 -11.93 4.91
CA GLY A 123 3.21 -11.98 6.25
C GLY A 123 4.29 -10.92 6.41
N PHE A 124 5.21 -11.16 7.33
CA PHE A 124 6.26 -10.21 7.68
C PHE A 124 7.61 -10.90 7.73
N TYR A 125 8.65 -10.18 7.36
CA TYR A 125 10.02 -10.67 7.39
C TYR A 125 10.87 -9.73 8.23
N ARG A 126 11.85 -10.27 8.93
CA ARG A 126 12.80 -9.48 9.71
C ARG A 126 14.20 -9.74 9.21
N ASP A 127 14.89 -8.67 8.86
CA ASP A 127 16.29 -8.71 8.45
C ASP A 127 17.05 -7.54 9.09
N ASN A 128 18.19 -7.85 9.71
CA ASN A 128 19.07 -6.88 10.39
C ASN A 128 18.34 -5.90 11.33
N GLY A 129 17.28 -6.35 12.00
CA GLY A 129 16.49 -5.54 12.93
C GLY A 129 15.37 -4.71 12.27
N THR A 130 15.34 -4.63 10.94
CA THR A 130 14.26 -3.99 10.18
C THR A 130 13.11 -4.96 9.97
N LEU A 131 11.89 -4.47 10.19
CA LEU A 131 10.64 -5.20 9.91
C LEU A 131 10.18 -4.85 8.49
N TYR A 132 9.88 -5.87 7.69
CA TYR A 132 9.33 -5.73 6.35
C TYR A 132 7.96 -6.40 6.28
N ALA A 133 6.99 -5.74 5.64
CA ALA A 133 5.82 -6.43 5.12
C ALA A 133 6.22 -7.19 3.85
N VAL A 134 5.82 -8.46 3.76
CA VAL A 134 5.99 -9.28 2.56
C VAL A 134 4.70 -9.24 1.78
N VAL A 135 4.69 -8.53 0.65
CA VAL A 135 3.52 -8.43 -0.23
C VAL A 135 3.78 -9.15 -1.55
N ARG A 136 2.79 -9.91 -2.02
CA ARG A 136 2.76 -10.48 -3.38
C ARG A 136 1.99 -9.52 -4.28
N GLN A 137 2.48 -9.34 -5.51
CA GLN A 137 1.77 -8.65 -6.59
C GLN A 137 1.94 -9.47 -7.88
N ASP A 138 0.94 -9.43 -8.77
CA ASP A 138 1.05 -10.05 -10.09
C ASP A 138 2.12 -9.31 -10.92
N TYR A 139 2.96 -10.06 -11.64
CA TYR A 139 4.01 -9.49 -12.47
C TYR A 139 3.44 -9.07 -13.83
N ILE A 140 3.47 -7.78 -14.10
CA ILE A 140 3.05 -7.21 -15.38
C ILE A 140 4.29 -6.86 -16.19
N LYS A 141 4.42 -7.50 -17.36
CA LYS A 141 5.44 -7.13 -18.35
C LYS A 141 4.85 -6.08 -19.30
N ALA A 142 5.35 -4.85 -19.21
CA ALA A 142 4.98 -3.79 -20.14
C ALA A 142 5.39 -4.17 -21.58
N ASP A 143 4.57 -3.80 -22.55
CA ASP A 143 4.83 -4.00 -23.99
C ASP A 143 5.04 -2.70 -24.76
N ALA A 144 4.79 -1.56 -24.12
CA ALA A 144 4.97 -0.22 -24.66
C ALA A 144 5.38 0.78 -23.56
N PRO A 145 6.06 1.88 -23.93
CA PRO A 145 6.25 3.01 -23.02
C PRO A 145 4.91 3.60 -22.58
N THR A 146 4.82 4.00 -21.32
CA THR A 146 3.61 4.62 -20.78
C THR A 146 3.52 6.10 -21.17
N SER A 147 2.36 6.52 -21.68
CA SER A 147 2.07 7.92 -21.96
C SER A 147 1.51 8.61 -20.70
N LEU A 148 2.24 9.58 -20.16
CA LEU A 148 1.77 10.38 -19.02
C LEU A 148 0.50 11.18 -19.34
N GLU A 149 0.26 11.52 -20.60
CA GLU A 149 -1.00 12.15 -21.02
C GLU A 149 -2.18 11.19 -20.85
N ASN A 150 -1.99 9.91 -21.18
CA ASN A 150 -3.02 8.88 -20.98
C ASN A 150 -3.27 8.62 -19.49
N VAL A 151 -2.20 8.59 -18.68
CA VAL A 151 -2.31 8.49 -17.21
C VAL A 151 -3.12 9.66 -16.67
N ARG A 152 -2.79 10.89 -17.08
CA ARG A 152 -3.51 12.09 -16.66
C ARG A 152 -4.99 12.04 -17.06
N ALA A 153 -5.29 11.69 -18.30
CA ALA A 153 -6.67 11.56 -18.77
C ALA A 153 -7.44 10.49 -17.97
N PHE A 154 -6.81 9.36 -17.68
CA PHE A 154 -7.39 8.31 -16.84
C PHE A 154 -7.69 8.83 -15.42
N MET A 155 -6.75 9.54 -14.79
CA MET A 155 -6.95 10.10 -13.45
C MET A 155 -8.07 11.14 -13.42
N GLU A 156 -8.10 12.07 -14.39
CA GLU A 156 -9.14 13.10 -14.52
C GLU A 156 -10.53 12.48 -14.71
N MET A 157 -10.65 11.43 -15.54
CA MET A 157 -11.89 10.67 -15.71
C MET A 157 -12.38 10.00 -14.42
N ASN A 158 -11.47 9.68 -13.49
CA ASN A 158 -11.78 9.09 -12.19
C ASN A 158 -11.90 10.14 -11.06
N GLY A 159 -12.01 11.43 -11.41
CA GLY A 159 -12.24 12.52 -10.46
C GLY A 159 -11.00 12.94 -9.66
N PHE A 160 -9.81 12.57 -10.14
CA PHE A 160 -8.55 13.03 -9.59
C PHE A 160 -8.03 14.23 -10.38
N GLU A 161 -7.69 15.29 -9.66
CA GLU A 161 -7.12 16.52 -10.18
C GLU A 161 -5.59 16.49 -9.99
N CYS A 162 -4.84 16.78 -11.05
CA CYS A 162 -3.39 16.93 -10.94
C CYS A 162 -3.06 18.17 -10.11
N ILE A 163 -2.27 18.01 -9.05
CA ILE A 163 -1.87 19.11 -8.15
C ILE A 163 -0.45 19.60 -8.45
N ARG A 164 0.51 18.69 -8.61
CA ARG A 164 1.91 18.99 -8.89
C ARG A 164 2.56 17.77 -9.52
N ASN A 165 3.42 17.95 -10.52
CA ASN A 165 4.08 16.84 -11.22
C ASN A 165 3.04 15.79 -11.65
N ASN A 166 3.21 14.53 -11.26
CA ASN A 166 2.24 13.46 -11.45
C ASN A 166 1.60 13.05 -10.11
N ASP A 167 1.45 14.01 -9.19
CA ASP A 167 0.69 13.85 -7.95
C ASP A 167 -0.74 14.33 -8.18
N TYR A 168 -1.70 13.60 -7.64
CA TYR A 168 -3.12 13.78 -7.87
C TYR A 168 -3.89 13.86 -6.57
N ARG A 169 -5.00 14.60 -6.59
CA ARG A 169 -5.91 14.73 -5.45
C ARG A 169 -7.33 14.50 -5.90
N ASN A 170 -8.09 13.74 -5.14
CA ASN A 170 -9.54 13.65 -5.28
C ASN A 170 -10.20 14.41 -4.12
N PRO A 171 -10.63 15.68 -4.32
CA PRO A 171 -11.18 16.50 -3.23
C PRO A 171 -12.49 15.96 -2.65
N GLN A 172 -13.28 15.26 -3.46
CA GLN A 172 -14.56 14.69 -3.03
C GLN A 172 -14.34 13.52 -2.07
N LEU A 173 -13.35 12.67 -2.38
CA LEU A 173 -12.99 11.54 -1.54
C LEU A 173 -12.11 11.95 -0.36
N GLY A 174 -11.31 13.01 -0.47
CA GLY A 174 -10.31 13.40 0.53
C GLY A 174 -9.07 12.51 0.44
N ILE A 175 -8.62 12.21 -0.78
CA ILE A 175 -7.51 11.30 -1.06
C ILE A 175 -6.46 12.02 -1.90
N ILE A 176 -5.19 11.83 -1.55
CA ILE A 176 -4.05 12.21 -2.37
C ILE A 176 -3.39 10.91 -2.86
N LEU A 177 -2.98 10.90 -4.12
CA LEU A 177 -2.24 9.82 -4.76
C LEU A 177 -0.98 10.42 -5.39
N GLU A 178 0.16 10.04 -4.85
CA GLU A 178 1.48 10.48 -5.30
C GLU A 178 2.21 9.36 -6.04
N ASP A 179 3.35 9.73 -6.64
CA ASP A 179 4.32 8.82 -7.26
C ASP A 179 3.85 8.14 -8.58
N LEU A 180 2.93 8.77 -9.32
CA LEU A 180 2.49 8.26 -10.64
C LEU A 180 3.40 8.69 -11.80
N HIS A 181 4.69 8.38 -11.71
CA HIS A 181 5.61 8.54 -12.84
C HIS A 181 5.54 7.35 -13.81
N ASP A 182 6.21 7.47 -14.94
CA ASP A 182 6.21 6.49 -16.04
C ASP A 182 6.82 5.13 -15.65
N GLU A 183 7.69 5.08 -14.64
CA GLU A 183 8.18 3.80 -14.08
C GLU A 183 7.15 3.07 -13.18
N ASN A 184 6.22 3.80 -12.55
CA ASN A 184 5.19 3.25 -11.64
C ASN A 184 3.85 2.99 -12.32
N VAL A 185 3.74 3.29 -13.61
CA VAL A 185 2.57 2.96 -14.42
C VAL A 185 3.03 2.19 -15.65
N LEU A 186 2.59 0.95 -15.79
CA LEU A 186 2.95 0.05 -16.87
C LEU A 186 1.86 0.01 -17.93
N THR A 187 2.24 0.05 -19.21
CA THR A 187 1.30 -0.12 -20.32
C THR A 187 1.43 -1.52 -20.90
N ARG A 188 0.29 -2.21 -21.00
CA ARG A 188 0.20 -3.52 -21.64
C ARG A 188 -1.14 -3.69 -22.34
N ASP A 189 -1.10 -4.13 -23.60
CA ASP A 189 -2.29 -4.36 -24.44
C ASP A 189 -3.23 -3.12 -24.46
N GLY A 190 -2.65 -1.92 -24.44
CA GLY A 190 -3.38 -0.64 -24.42
C GLY A 190 -4.02 -0.26 -23.07
N SER A 191 -3.82 -1.06 -22.02
CA SER A 191 -4.32 -0.81 -20.66
C SER A 191 -3.21 -0.31 -19.73
N LEU A 192 -3.58 0.50 -18.73
CA LEU A 192 -2.69 1.02 -17.69
C LEU A 192 -2.74 0.13 -16.45
N PHE A 193 -1.58 -0.24 -15.94
CA PHE A 193 -1.41 -1.02 -14.71
C PHE A 193 -0.56 -0.21 -13.73
N PHE A 194 -1.10 0.05 -12.54
CA PHE A 194 -0.48 0.92 -11.55
C PHE A 194 0.27 0.07 -10.53
N ILE A 195 1.53 0.38 -10.28
CA ILE A 195 2.34 -0.28 -9.25
C ILE A 195 2.98 0.77 -8.37
N ASP A 196 3.34 0.39 -7.15
CA ASP A 196 4.16 1.21 -6.24
C ASP A 196 3.59 2.61 -5.97
N THR A 197 2.27 2.71 -5.99
CA THR A 197 1.53 3.94 -5.71
C THR A 197 1.57 4.32 -4.24
N VAL A 198 1.48 5.63 -3.96
CA VAL A 198 1.44 6.17 -2.59
C VAL A 198 0.15 6.94 -2.34
N PHE A 199 -0.75 6.38 -1.55
CA PHE A 199 -2.00 7.00 -1.14
C PHE A 199 -1.89 7.65 0.25
N TYR A 200 -2.46 8.85 0.37
CA TYR A 200 -2.70 9.53 1.64
C TYR A 200 -4.18 9.87 1.82
N ILE A 201 -4.61 9.84 3.08
CA ILE A 201 -5.97 10.18 3.49
C ILE A 201 -5.95 11.58 4.13
N GLU A 202 -6.72 12.51 3.59
CA GLU A 202 -6.93 13.83 4.19
C GLU A 202 -7.97 13.77 5.32
N ASP A 203 -7.95 14.74 6.24
CA ASP A 203 -8.98 14.83 7.30
C ASP A 203 -10.41 14.89 6.73
N SER A 204 -10.57 15.49 5.54
CA SER A 204 -11.85 15.57 4.83
C SER A 204 -12.40 14.20 4.45
N PHE A 205 -11.57 13.16 4.35
CA PHE A 205 -11.99 11.78 4.07
C PHE A 205 -12.98 11.27 5.10
N TRP A 206 -12.88 11.71 6.36
CA TRP A 206 -13.74 11.24 7.45
C TRP A 206 -15.05 12.01 7.58
N ASN A 207 -15.22 13.09 6.81
CA ASN A 207 -16.45 13.86 6.80
C ASN A 207 -17.55 13.11 6.04
N LYS A 208 -18.79 13.28 6.53
CA LYS A 208 -20.01 12.75 5.91
C LYS A 208 -20.32 13.41 4.57
#